data_AF-A0A7Y8JH48-F1
#
_entry.id   AF-A0A7Y8JH48-F1
#
_cell.length_a   1.000
_cell.length_b   1.000
_cell.length_c   1.000
_cell.angle_alpha   90.00
_cell.angle_beta   90.00
_cell.angle_gamma   90.00
#
_symmetry.space_group_name_H-M   'P 1'
#
loop_
_entity.id
_entity.type
_entity.pdbx_description
1 polymer ?
#
loop_
_entity_poly.entity_id
_entity_poly.type
_entity_poly.pdbx_seq_one_letter_code
_entity_poly.pdbx_strand_id
1 'polypeptide(L)'
;MRIACDGCESAGHAHDSHRIALAQSHTAQGVSRHSHDSQAQQRETMATPPASDEQTDGPDDGPDAAVPAGGPFNALTDDLNDLRLQHEHCWLWPQITLEIDRLDDVLKGGRQLLEPLTTDRPDWAMKACIGIARSSPAIHQHVERYDSYAQAARSLWTTFIPATPPTLTDAQIYAAMAMHEARMAAETYCEIAAGIEEEMAQAGVGHDDEDEIVELRCDIAGWERWHWHYAAQQVGSAERFLLMASFAATAPDSSIIKKAESQMATLERKARAARAEVAPYRQGRQKGAVSNLTRALLEIVRAARSKEYQAVRAKIKEWMGEDVEGIRFDGFGQYDGRLEYTDLTKNRVDSIAIDTLKRKLRDLPDV
;
A
#
# COMPACT_ATOMS: atom_id res chain seq x y z
N MET A 1 -54.73 22.77 6.57
CA MET A 1 -55.65 22.19 5.57
C MET A 1 -54.99 20.92 5.08
N ARG A 2 -55.56 19.78 5.47
CA ARG A 2 -55.05 18.41 5.27
C ARG A 2 -55.30 17.97 3.83
N ILE A 3 -54.36 17.24 3.23
CA ILE A 3 -54.68 16.01 2.50
C ILE A 3 -53.64 14.97 2.93
N ALA A 4 -54.14 13.90 3.53
CA ALA A 4 -53.48 12.65 3.81
C ALA A 4 -54.17 11.57 2.97
N CYS A 5 -53.39 10.57 2.55
CA CYS A 5 -53.73 9.15 2.40
C CYS A 5 -52.34 8.45 2.45
N ASP A 6 -51.95 7.71 3.49
CA ASP A 6 -52.40 6.36 3.89
C ASP A 6 -52.45 5.39 2.69
N GLY A 7 -51.83 4.23 2.65
CA GLY A 7 -51.13 3.40 3.62
C GLY A 7 -51.02 1.97 3.04
N CYS A 8 -50.05 1.18 3.51
CA CYS A 8 -49.96 -0.30 3.58
C CYS A 8 -48.47 -0.69 3.65
N GLU A 9 -47.86 -0.92 4.81
CA GLU A 9 -47.94 -2.13 5.66
C GLU A 9 -47.70 -3.46 4.90
N SER A 10 -46.51 -4.05 5.04
CA SER A 10 -46.29 -5.21 5.94
C SER A 10 -45.14 -6.13 5.52
N ALA A 11 -44.47 -6.66 6.56
CA ALA A 11 -43.63 -7.87 6.63
C ALA A 11 -42.30 -7.81 5.84
N GLY A 12 -41.12 -7.84 6.44
CA GLY A 12 -40.71 -8.55 7.64
C GLY A 12 -39.86 -9.74 7.21
N HIS A 13 -38.55 -9.70 7.43
CA HIS A 13 -37.70 -10.87 7.59
C HIS A 13 -36.48 -10.46 8.42
N ALA A 14 -36.54 -10.79 9.71
CA ALA A 14 -35.36 -11.06 10.50
C ALA A 14 -34.68 -12.29 9.91
N HIS A 15 -33.38 -12.19 9.62
CA HIS A 15 -32.53 -13.36 9.55
C HIS A 15 -31.23 -13.06 10.28
N ASP A 16 -31.11 -13.71 11.44
CA ASP A 16 -29.85 -14.08 12.06
C ASP A 16 -28.87 -14.64 11.02
N SER A 17 -27.63 -14.18 11.09
CA SER A 17 -26.46 -14.99 10.76
C SER A 17 -25.24 -14.46 11.51
N HIS A 18 -25.06 -15.03 12.70
CA HIS A 18 -23.81 -15.09 13.43
C HIS A 18 -22.71 -15.76 12.59
N ARG A 19 -21.47 -15.25 12.76
CA ARG A 19 -20.18 -15.95 12.61
C ARG A 19 -19.80 -16.51 11.22
N ILE A 20 -18.83 -15.86 10.57
CA ILE A 20 -17.61 -16.53 10.09
C ILE A 20 -16.41 -15.63 10.38
N ALA A 21 -15.43 -16.21 11.08
CA ALA A 21 -14.13 -15.66 11.38
C ALA A 21 -13.12 -16.06 10.30
N LEU A 22 -12.04 -15.28 10.22
CA LEU A 22 -10.68 -15.65 9.79
C LEU A 22 -10.49 -16.24 8.39
N ALA A 23 -9.80 -15.47 7.54
CA ALA A 23 -8.83 -16.03 6.60
C ALA A 23 -7.57 -15.15 6.64
N GLN A 24 -6.56 -15.68 7.31
CA GLN A 24 -5.22 -15.14 7.45
C GLN A 24 -4.43 -15.33 6.16
N SER A 25 -3.49 -14.40 5.98
CA SER A 25 -2.26 -14.47 5.19
C SER A 25 -1.70 -15.88 4.99
N HIS A 26 -1.59 -16.30 3.73
CA HIS A 26 -0.69 -17.37 3.33
C HIS A 26 0.55 -16.75 2.69
N THR A 27 1.61 -16.61 3.48
CA THR A 27 2.99 -16.59 2.99
C THR A 27 3.49 -18.01 2.87
N ALA A 28 4.07 -18.32 1.72
CA ALA A 28 4.66 -19.59 1.37
C ALA A 28 5.93 -19.89 2.19
N GLN A 29 6.06 -21.11 2.70
CA GLN A 29 7.35 -21.70 3.04
C GLN A 29 7.36 -23.19 2.68
N GLY A 30 8.30 -23.53 1.80
CA GLY A 30 9.33 -24.52 2.13
C GLY A 30 8.92 -26.00 2.17
N VAL A 31 9.18 -26.67 1.05
CA VAL A 31 9.36 -28.12 0.95
C VAL A 31 10.44 -28.61 1.91
N SER A 32 10.18 -29.64 2.71
CA SER A 32 11.21 -30.65 3.01
C SER A 32 10.61 -31.99 3.45
N ARG A 33 11.10 -33.06 2.81
CA ARG A 33 10.70 -34.45 3.00
C ARG A 33 11.49 -35.11 4.15
N HIS A 34 10.82 -36.00 4.85
CA HIS A 34 11.34 -36.92 5.87
C HIS A 34 12.62 -37.69 5.47
N SER A 35 13.51 -37.92 6.44
CA SER A 35 14.01 -39.27 6.74
C SER A 35 14.58 -39.36 8.17
N HIS A 36 14.42 -40.55 8.73
CA HIS A 36 14.56 -40.98 10.12
C HIS A 36 16.00 -41.38 10.52
N ASP A 37 16.18 -41.48 11.85
CA ASP A 37 17.02 -42.42 12.61
C ASP A 37 18.56 -42.26 12.64
N SER A 38 19.11 -41.91 13.82
CA SER A 38 19.74 -42.89 14.73
C SER A 38 20.68 -42.26 15.77
N GLN A 39 20.37 -42.52 17.03
CA GLN A 39 21.25 -42.96 18.13
C GLN A 39 22.53 -42.19 18.54
N ALA A 40 22.46 -41.77 19.81
CA ALA A 40 23.35 -42.15 20.92
C ALA A 40 24.69 -41.41 21.18
N GLN A 41 24.68 -40.73 22.34
CA GLN A 41 25.68 -40.76 23.44
C GLN A 41 27.18 -40.52 23.14
N GLN A 42 27.68 -39.41 23.67
CA GLN A 42 28.94 -39.23 24.45
C GLN A 42 28.97 -37.76 24.94
N ARG A 43 28.57 -37.43 26.17
CA ARG A 43 29.35 -37.30 27.43
C ARG A 43 30.68 -36.52 27.33
N GLU A 44 30.73 -35.50 28.20
CA GLU A 44 31.89 -34.82 28.82
C GLU A 44 32.68 -33.87 27.91
N THR A 45 32.72 -32.56 28.17
CA THR A 45 33.51 -31.99 29.28
C THR A 45 33.11 -30.54 29.57
N MET A 46 33.04 -30.18 30.86
CA MET A 46 32.97 -28.80 31.35
C MET A 46 34.34 -28.12 31.27
N ALA A 47 34.39 -26.87 30.80
CA ALA A 47 35.37 -25.87 31.22
C ALA A 47 34.87 -24.45 30.87
N THR A 48 34.79 -23.58 31.87
CA THR A 48 34.65 -22.12 31.78
C THR A 48 35.57 -21.54 32.85
N PRO A 49 36.11 -20.31 32.74
CA PRO A 49 36.78 -19.59 31.65
C PRO A 49 38.22 -19.18 32.09
N PRO A 50 38.92 -18.27 31.37
CA PRO A 50 39.64 -17.22 32.11
C PRO A 50 39.19 -15.81 31.72
N ALA A 51 39.47 -14.91 32.67
CA ALA A 51 38.97 -13.56 32.80
C ALA A 51 39.60 -12.53 31.84
N SER A 52 38.79 -11.51 31.58
CA SER A 52 39.08 -10.07 31.46
C SER A 52 40.41 -9.60 30.85
N ASP A 53 40.27 -8.84 29.77
CA ASP A 53 40.99 -7.57 29.59
C ASP A 53 39.95 -6.48 29.29
N GLU A 54 39.80 -5.55 30.24
CA GLU A 54 39.17 -4.24 30.06
C GLU A 54 40.18 -3.30 29.41
N GLN A 55 39.81 -2.64 28.30
CA GLN A 55 40.34 -1.35 27.81
C GLN A 55 39.63 -1.03 26.48
N THR A 56 39.10 0.16 26.19
CA THR A 56 38.84 1.43 26.89
C THR A 56 37.96 2.24 25.93
N ASP A 57 37.04 3.04 26.46
CA ASP A 57 36.21 3.98 25.71
C ASP A 57 37.03 4.95 24.83
N GLY A 58 36.53 5.19 23.62
CA GLY A 58 36.89 6.31 22.75
C GLY A 58 35.77 6.52 21.70
N PRO A 59 35.36 7.77 21.40
CA PRO A 59 34.12 8.06 20.69
C PRO A 59 34.29 7.82 19.20
N ASP A 60 33.49 6.91 18.64
CA ASP A 60 33.40 6.73 17.20
C ASP A 60 32.23 7.57 16.67
N ASP A 61 32.51 8.85 16.46
CA ASP A 61 31.69 9.73 15.62
C ASP A 61 31.98 9.36 14.15
N GLY A 62 31.22 8.41 13.62
CA GLY A 62 31.17 8.00 12.21
C GLY A 62 29.71 7.99 11.71
N PRO A 63 29.46 8.30 10.42
CA PRO A 63 28.14 8.69 9.94
C PRO A 63 27.15 7.54 10.04
N ASP A 64 25.94 7.85 10.49
CA ASP A 64 24.78 6.97 10.64
C ASP A 64 24.69 5.92 9.53
N ALA A 65 25.25 4.73 9.80
CA ALA A 65 24.96 3.55 9.02
C ALA A 65 23.54 3.12 9.41
N ALA A 66 22.56 3.47 8.57
CA ALA A 66 21.19 3.03 8.75
C ALA A 66 21.13 1.50 8.74
N VAL A 67 21.06 0.93 9.94
CA VAL A 67 20.74 -0.49 10.13
C VAL A 67 19.29 -0.65 9.65
N PRO A 68 18.99 -1.59 8.72
CA PRO A 68 17.61 -1.86 8.35
C PRO A 68 16.88 -2.29 9.63
N ALA A 69 15.93 -1.47 10.08
CA ALA A 69 15.19 -1.71 11.29
C ALA A 69 14.34 -2.97 11.07
N GLY A 70 14.85 -4.15 11.48
CA GLY A 70 14.12 -5.43 11.45
C GLY A 70 12.94 -5.49 12.43
N GLY A 71 12.45 -4.33 12.88
CA GLY A 71 11.42 -4.17 13.89
C GLY A 71 10.39 -3.11 13.47
N PRO A 72 9.28 -3.00 14.22
CA PRO A 72 8.24 -2.03 13.94
C PRO A 72 8.76 -0.61 14.16
N PHE A 73 8.36 0.31 13.29
CA PHE A 73 8.68 1.73 13.38
C PHE A 73 8.41 2.29 14.79
N ASN A 74 9.38 3.02 15.30
CA ASN A 74 9.33 3.69 16.58
C ASN A 74 9.52 5.20 16.42
N ALA A 75 8.45 5.94 16.68
CA ALA A 75 8.42 7.40 16.58
C ALA A 75 9.46 8.14 17.44
N LEU A 76 10.06 7.50 18.45
CA LEU A 76 11.10 8.12 19.29
C LEU A 76 12.51 8.01 18.71
N THR A 77 12.77 7.00 17.88
CA THR A 77 14.14 6.67 17.43
C THR A 77 14.30 6.63 15.93
N ASP A 78 13.24 6.32 15.20
CA ASP A 78 13.35 5.98 13.79
C ASP A 78 13.05 7.19 12.91
N ASP A 79 13.57 7.17 11.69
CA ASP A 79 13.37 8.20 10.68
C ASP A 79 13.03 7.56 9.32
N LEU A 80 13.26 8.29 8.23
CA LEU A 80 13.06 7.82 6.86
C LEU A 80 14.39 7.60 6.12
N ASN A 81 15.54 7.70 6.77
CA ASN A 81 16.85 7.65 6.12
C ASN A 81 17.18 6.26 5.57
N ASP A 82 16.72 5.21 6.24
CA ASP A 82 16.80 3.84 5.72
C ASP A 82 16.10 3.72 4.36
N LEU A 83 14.92 4.32 4.20
CA LEU A 83 14.19 4.33 2.93
C LEU A 83 14.92 5.14 1.86
N ARG A 84 15.54 6.26 2.23
CA ARG A 84 16.35 7.08 1.31
C ARG A 84 17.53 6.30 0.77
N LEU A 85 18.33 5.73 1.67
CA LEU A 85 19.53 4.97 1.31
C LEU A 85 19.19 3.74 0.46
N GLN A 86 18.05 3.10 0.73
CA GLN A 86 17.64 1.92 -0.03
C GLN A 86 17.14 2.24 -1.45
N HIS A 87 16.54 3.41 -1.68
CA HIS A 87 15.81 3.72 -2.93
C HIS A 87 16.40 4.89 -3.73
N GLU A 88 17.49 5.52 -3.26
CA GLU A 88 18.09 6.69 -3.92
C GLU A 88 18.56 6.45 -5.36
N HIS A 89 18.78 5.19 -5.72
CA HIS A 89 19.19 4.78 -7.06
C HIS A 89 18.03 4.38 -7.98
N CYS A 90 16.79 4.34 -7.48
CA CYS A 90 15.63 4.01 -8.32
C CYS A 90 15.37 5.13 -9.34
N TRP A 91 14.97 4.76 -10.55
CA TRP A 91 14.67 5.70 -11.62
C TRP A 91 13.66 6.79 -11.22
N LEU A 92 12.63 6.42 -10.45
CA LEU A 92 11.57 7.33 -10.01
C LEU A 92 11.98 8.23 -8.82
N TRP A 93 13.16 8.02 -8.23
CA TRP A 93 13.60 8.71 -7.02
C TRP A 93 13.50 10.25 -7.08
N PRO A 94 13.86 10.93 -8.19
CA PRO A 94 13.73 12.39 -8.28
C PRO A 94 12.30 12.91 -8.08
N GLN A 95 11.28 12.11 -8.41
CA GLN A 95 9.87 12.47 -8.20
C GLN A 95 9.43 12.16 -6.77
N ILE A 96 9.90 11.04 -6.20
CA ILE A 96 9.52 10.59 -4.86
C ILE A 96 10.20 11.40 -3.76
N THR A 97 11.42 11.91 -3.98
CA THR A 97 12.19 12.65 -2.98
C THR A 97 11.40 13.82 -2.38
N LEU A 98 10.62 14.53 -3.20
CA LEU A 98 9.78 15.64 -2.74
C LEU A 98 8.70 15.19 -1.74
N GLU A 99 8.10 14.02 -1.96
CA GLU A 99 7.11 13.47 -1.03
C GLU A 99 7.78 12.93 0.24
N ILE A 100 8.96 12.32 0.13
CA ILE A 100 9.74 11.89 1.31
C ILE A 100 10.18 13.09 2.16
N ASP A 101 10.59 14.20 1.53
CA ASP A 101 10.93 15.44 2.24
C ASP A 101 9.73 16.02 2.98
N ARG A 102 8.55 16.04 2.35
CA ARG A 102 7.29 16.46 2.98
C ARG A 102 6.93 15.58 4.18
N LEU A 103 7.11 14.27 4.06
CA LEU A 103 6.86 13.32 5.16
C LEU A 103 7.88 13.47 6.28
N ASP A 104 9.13 13.78 5.96
CA ASP A 104 10.16 14.09 6.95
C ASP A 104 9.81 15.34 7.78
N ASP A 105 9.19 16.35 7.17
CA ASP A 105 8.66 17.51 7.90
C ASP A 105 7.53 17.15 8.88
N VAL A 106 6.71 16.15 8.54
CA VAL A 106 5.74 15.59 9.50
C VAL A 106 6.45 14.91 10.67
N LEU A 107 7.52 14.15 10.40
CA LEU A 107 8.35 13.54 11.45
C LEU A 107 9.02 14.58 12.35
N LYS A 108 9.54 15.68 11.78
CA LYS A 108 10.11 16.80 12.54
C LYS A 108 9.07 17.43 13.47
N GLY A 109 7.87 17.71 12.95
CA GLY A 109 6.78 18.25 13.76
C GLY A 109 6.35 17.31 14.89
N GLY A 110 6.24 16.01 14.59
CA GLY A 110 5.95 14.99 15.60
C GLY A 110 7.03 14.88 16.68
N ARG A 111 8.32 14.90 16.27
CA ARG A 111 9.47 14.86 17.19
C ARG A 111 9.48 15.99 18.19
N GLN A 112 9.12 17.21 17.78
CA GLN A 112 9.04 18.36 18.71
C GLN A 112 8.07 18.09 19.87
N LEU A 113 6.96 17.38 19.61
CA LEU A 113 5.97 17.03 20.64
C LEU A 113 6.42 15.85 21.51
N LEU A 114 7.32 15.01 21.00
CA LEU A 114 7.90 13.87 21.70
C LEU A 114 9.23 14.20 22.40
N GLU A 115 9.83 15.37 22.16
CA GLU A 115 11.11 15.82 22.72
C GLU A 115 11.23 15.57 24.24
N PRO A 116 10.21 15.85 25.08
CA PRO A 116 10.30 15.58 26.53
C PRO A 116 10.55 14.12 26.91
N LEU A 117 10.27 13.18 26.00
CA LEU A 117 10.47 11.74 26.20
C LEU A 117 11.82 11.24 25.64
N THR A 118 12.54 12.08 24.90
CA THR A 118 13.79 11.70 24.21
C THR A 118 15.04 11.79 25.09
N THR A 119 14.98 12.53 26.20
CA THR A 119 16.10 12.71 27.14
C THR A 119 16.26 11.51 28.07
N ASP A 120 15.20 11.12 28.78
CA ASP A 120 15.24 10.00 29.73
C ASP A 120 14.86 8.65 29.09
N ARG A 121 14.29 8.69 27.87
CA ARG A 121 13.84 7.54 27.05
C ARG A 121 13.26 6.39 27.87
N PRO A 122 12.22 6.63 28.70
CA PRO A 122 11.74 5.59 29.57
C PRO A 122 11.18 4.42 28.76
N ASP A 123 11.49 3.19 29.17
CA ASP A 123 11.10 1.95 28.46
C ASP A 123 9.61 1.89 28.09
N TRP A 124 8.74 2.44 28.94
CA TRP A 124 7.31 2.48 28.70
C TRP A 124 6.94 3.36 27.51
N ALA A 125 7.66 4.45 27.25
CA ALA A 125 7.39 5.37 26.15
C ALA A 125 7.79 4.74 24.80
N MET A 126 8.93 4.04 24.78
CA MET A 126 9.36 3.23 23.62
C MET A 126 8.33 2.15 23.31
N LYS A 127 7.89 1.40 24.33
CA LYS A 127 6.85 0.37 24.18
C LYS A 127 5.51 0.97 23.73
N ALA A 128 5.16 2.17 24.19
CA ALA A 128 3.95 2.86 23.76
C ALA A 128 4.00 3.27 22.29
N CYS A 129 5.11 3.85 21.81
CA CYS A 129 5.25 4.25 20.40
C CYS A 129 5.24 3.03 19.46
N ILE A 130 5.97 1.97 19.81
CA ILE A 130 5.92 0.69 19.08
C ILE A 130 4.51 0.09 19.11
N GLY A 131 3.84 0.16 20.26
CA GLY A 131 2.48 -0.32 20.47
C GLY A 131 1.47 0.41 19.58
N ILE A 132 1.59 1.73 19.45
CA ILE A 132 0.77 2.57 18.55
C ILE A 132 0.97 2.14 17.09
N ALA A 133 2.23 2.03 16.63
CA ALA A 133 2.52 1.60 15.26
C ALA A 133 1.94 0.20 14.96
N ARG A 134 2.16 -0.78 15.84
CA ARG A 134 1.60 -2.14 15.69
C ARG A 134 0.07 -2.19 15.70
N SER A 135 -0.54 -1.28 16.46
CA SER A 135 -1.98 -1.30 16.70
C SER A 135 -2.75 -0.27 15.89
N SER A 136 -2.10 0.47 14.96
CA SER A 136 -2.78 1.53 14.18
C SER A 136 -4.09 1.04 13.53
N PRO A 137 -4.14 -0.14 12.85
CA PRO A 137 -5.39 -0.65 12.29
C PRO A 137 -6.49 -0.85 13.34
N ALA A 138 -6.13 -1.32 14.55
CA ALA A 138 -7.07 -1.51 15.64
C ALA A 138 -7.53 -0.15 16.22
N ILE A 139 -6.63 0.82 16.36
CA ILE A 139 -6.96 2.18 16.83
C ILE A 139 -7.99 2.82 15.88
N HIS A 140 -7.77 2.72 14.57
CA HIS A 140 -8.72 3.19 13.55
C HIS A 140 -10.08 2.46 13.61
N GLN A 141 -10.14 1.20 14.04
CA GLN A 141 -11.40 0.48 14.23
C GLN A 141 -12.11 0.88 15.53
N HIS A 142 -11.34 1.16 16.58
CA HIS A 142 -11.87 1.46 17.91
C HIS A 142 -12.24 2.93 18.11
N VAL A 143 -11.78 3.85 17.26
CA VAL A 143 -12.10 5.28 17.37
C VAL A 143 -13.61 5.55 17.45
N GLU A 144 -14.44 4.80 16.73
CA GLU A 144 -15.91 4.95 16.76
C GLU A 144 -16.53 4.61 18.12
N ARG A 145 -15.90 3.69 18.88
CA ARG A 145 -16.39 3.30 20.21
C ARG A 145 -16.03 4.34 21.27
N TYR A 146 -14.90 5.01 21.10
CA TYR A 146 -14.33 5.92 22.09
C TYR A 146 -14.48 7.40 21.72
N ASP A 147 -14.99 7.72 20.53
CA ASP A 147 -15.07 9.06 19.95
C ASP A 147 -13.74 9.84 19.99
N SER A 148 -12.61 9.13 20.08
CA SER A 148 -11.27 9.71 20.18
C SER A 148 -10.17 8.70 19.88
N TYR A 149 -9.19 9.09 19.04
CA TYR A 149 -8.06 8.20 18.74
C TYR A 149 -7.15 8.06 19.97
N ALA A 150 -6.99 9.11 20.77
CA ALA A 150 -6.17 9.04 21.98
C ALA A 150 -6.78 8.08 23.02
N GLN A 151 -8.11 8.03 23.14
CA GLN A 151 -8.77 7.07 24.03
C GLN A 151 -8.79 5.65 23.45
N ALA A 152 -9.02 5.53 22.14
CA ALA A 152 -8.94 4.24 21.45
C ALA A 152 -7.55 3.63 21.58
N ALA A 153 -6.50 4.43 21.39
CA ALA A 153 -5.13 4.05 21.68
C ALA A 153 -5.05 3.58 23.14
N ARG A 154 -5.42 4.42 24.13
CA ARG A 154 -5.32 4.09 25.57
C ARG A 154 -5.97 2.78 25.96
N SER A 155 -7.08 2.43 25.31
CA SER A 155 -7.76 1.16 25.55
C SER A 155 -6.92 -0.08 25.20
N LEU A 156 -5.87 0.09 24.39
CA LEU A 156 -4.95 -0.96 23.95
C LEU A 156 -3.63 -0.95 24.74
N TRP A 157 -3.49 -0.11 25.78
CA TRP A 157 -2.29 -0.12 26.63
C TRP A 157 -2.12 -1.51 27.25
N THR A 158 -0.90 -2.03 27.19
CA THR A 158 -0.53 -3.24 27.91
C THR A 158 -0.12 -2.90 29.34
N THR A 159 0.08 -3.91 30.18
CA THR A 159 0.57 -3.74 31.55
C THR A 159 1.94 -3.06 31.65
N PHE A 160 2.69 -2.98 30.53
CA PHE A 160 3.99 -2.31 30.46
C PHE A 160 3.89 -0.80 30.22
N ILE A 161 2.70 -0.26 29.95
CA ILE A 161 2.49 1.17 29.73
C ILE A 161 1.58 1.68 30.86
N PRO A 162 1.98 2.71 31.62
CA PRO A 162 1.16 3.20 32.73
C PRO A 162 -0.21 3.71 32.26
N ALA A 163 -1.27 3.28 32.94
CA ALA A 163 -2.65 3.70 32.67
C ALA A 163 -2.95 5.13 33.16
N THR A 164 -2.15 5.62 34.10
CA THR A 164 -2.17 7.00 34.63
C THR A 164 -0.77 7.59 34.53
N PRO A 165 -0.61 8.93 34.65
CA PRO A 165 0.71 9.54 34.60
C PRO A 165 1.73 8.86 35.52
N PRO A 166 2.99 8.69 35.06
CA PRO A 166 3.52 9.15 33.76
C PRO A 166 3.08 8.25 32.59
N THR A 167 2.48 8.83 31.55
CA THR A 167 2.04 8.14 30.31
C THR A 167 2.00 9.13 29.16
N LEU A 168 1.77 8.67 27.92
CA LEU A 168 1.67 9.58 26.78
C LEU A 168 0.46 10.52 26.91
N THR A 169 0.70 11.81 26.72
CA THR A 169 -0.35 12.83 26.58
C THR A 169 -1.10 12.64 25.25
N ASP A 170 -2.28 13.26 25.10
CA ASP A 170 -3.04 13.20 23.85
C ASP A 170 -2.20 13.71 22.67
N ALA A 171 -1.50 14.83 22.86
CA ALA A 171 -0.60 15.40 21.85
C ALA A 171 0.49 14.40 21.43
N GLN A 172 1.11 13.71 22.37
CA GLN A 172 2.15 12.72 22.10
C GLN A 172 1.60 11.48 21.39
N ILE A 173 0.37 11.05 21.70
CA ILE A 173 -0.28 9.94 20.99
C ILE A 173 -0.55 10.33 19.53
N TYR A 174 -1.14 11.51 19.29
CA TYR A 174 -1.37 11.97 17.93
C TYR A 174 -0.07 12.18 17.15
N ALA A 175 0.97 12.69 17.80
CA ALA A 175 2.30 12.83 17.18
C ALA A 175 2.86 11.47 16.75
N ALA A 176 2.81 10.46 17.64
CA ALA A 176 3.26 9.11 17.30
C ALA A 176 2.44 8.48 16.15
N MET A 177 1.12 8.71 16.12
CA MET A 177 0.28 8.29 15.00
C MET A 177 0.64 9.01 13.70
N ALA A 178 0.85 10.33 13.74
CA ALA A 178 1.24 11.12 12.57
C ALA A 178 2.55 10.60 11.94
N MET A 179 3.55 10.35 12.79
CA MET A 179 4.84 9.81 12.36
C MET A 179 4.73 8.41 11.77
N HIS A 180 3.88 7.55 12.35
CA HIS A 180 3.63 6.21 11.80
C HIS A 180 2.93 6.26 10.44
N GLU A 181 1.87 7.07 10.29
CA GLU A 181 1.18 7.20 8.99
C GLU A 181 2.11 7.82 7.92
N ALA A 182 2.98 8.75 8.32
CA ALA A 182 4.01 9.29 7.44
C ALA A 182 5.02 8.22 7.00
N ARG A 183 5.45 7.35 7.93
CA ARG A 183 6.29 6.20 7.60
C ARG A 183 5.62 5.26 6.60
N MET A 184 4.36 4.89 6.82
CA MET A 184 3.62 4.01 5.90
C MET A 184 3.44 4.63 4.51
N ALA A 185 3.22 5.95 4.44
CA ALA A 185 3.18 6.68 3.17
C ALA A 185 4.53 6.63 2.44
N ALA A 186 5.63 6.87 3.16
CA ALA A 186 6.98 6.81 2.62
C ALA A 186 7.32 5.41 2.08
N GLU A 187 7.00 4.35 2.83
CA GLU A 187 7.16 2.96 2.39
C GLU A 187 6.38 2.70 1.10
N THR A 188 5.13 3.18 1.01
CA THR A 188 4.33 3.02 -0.22
C THR A 188 4.96 3.76 -1.41
N TYR A 189 5.50 4.97 -1.23
CA TYR A 189 6.20 5.66 -2.31
C TYR A 189 7.46 4.91 -2.75
N CYS A 190 8.23 4.39 -1.80
CA CYS A 190 9.38 3.55 -2.07
C CYS A 190 9.01 2.24 -2.79
N GLU A 191 7.87 1.61 -2.43
CA GLU A 191 7.33 0.46 -3.15
C GLU A 191 6.98 0.79 -4.62
N ILE A 192 6.49 2.00 -4.91
CA ILE A 192 6.27 2.44 -6.29
C ILE A 192 7.61 2.52 -7.04
N ALA A 193 8.62 3.15 -6.43
CA ALA A 193 9.96 3.27 -7.03
C ALA A 193 10.57 1.90 -7.31
N ALA A 194 10.61 1.02 -6.30
CA ALA A 194 11.19 -0.31 -6.41
C ALA A 194 10.43 -1.19 -7.40
N GLY A 195 9.10 -1.12 -7.41
CA GLY A 195 8.28 -1.90 -8.34
C GLY A 195 8.48 -1.48 -9.79
N ILE A 196 8.62 -0.18 -10.07
CA ILE A 196 8.96 0.29 -11.43
C ILE A 196 10.36 -0.17 -11.82
N GLU A 197 11.33 -0.08 -10.91
CA GLU A 197 12.70 -0.54 -11.14
C GLU A 197 12.76 -2.04 -11.47
N GLU A 198 12.00 -2.86 -10.74
CA GLU A 198 11.89 -4.30 -11.00
C GLU A 198 11.30 -4.59 -12.39
N GLU A 199 10.20 -3.91 -12.75
CA GLU A 199 9.57 -4.06 -14.07
C GLU A 199 10.50 -3.62 -15.21
N MET A 200 11.26 -2.53 -15.02
CA MET A 200 12.28 -2.08 -15.97
C MET A 200 13.37 -3.14 -16.16
N ALA A 201 13.91 -3.67 -15.06
CA ALA A 201 14.92 -4.72 -15.11
C ALA A 201 14.42 -6.00 -15.79
N GLN A 202 13.17 -6.41 -15.52
CA GLN A 202 12.55 -7.58 -16.16
C GLN A 202 12.30 -7.37 -17.66
N ALA A 203 11.95 -6.15 -18.06
CA ALA A 203 11.73 -5.79 -19.46
C ALA A 203 13.04 -5.51 -20.22
N GLY A 204 14.17 -5.40 -19.52
CA GLY A 204 15.47 -5.03 -20.11
C GLY A 204 15.54 -3.55 -20.51
N VAL A 205 14.74 -2.70 -19.86
CA VAL A 205 14.64 -1.26 -20.11
C VAL A 205 15.63 -0.53 -19.19
N GLY A 206 16.52 0.26 -19.77
CA GLY A 206 17.45 1.12 -19.04
C GLY A 206 16.82 2.44 -18.60
N HIS A 207 17.50 3.17 -17.72
CA HIS A 207 17.02 4.47 -17.19
C HIS A 207 16.90 5.56 -18.25
N ASP A 208 17.66 5.43 -19.36
CA ASP A 208 17.70 6.38 -20.47
C ASP A 208 16.65 6.07 -21.56
N ASP A 209 15.94 4.95 -21.48
CA ASP A 209 15.00 4.49 -22.51
C ASP A 209 13.59 5.09 -22.33
N GLU A 210 13.49 6.43 -22.39
CA GLU A 210 12.29 7.18 -22.01
C GLU A 210 10.97 6.67 -22.65
N ASP A 211 10.97 6.39 -23.96
CA ASP A 211 9.78 5.91 -24.68
C ASP A 211 9.32 4.53 -24.19
N GLU A 212 10.28 3.65 -23.89
CA GLU A 212 10.03 2.28 -23.42
C GLU A 212 9.56 2.28 -21.97
N ILE A 213 10.09 3.19 -21.15
CA ILE A 213 9.61 3.44 -19.79
C ILE A 213 8.16 3.95 -19.81
N VAL A 214 7.83 4.87 -20.73
CA VAL A 214 6.44 5.36 -20.88
C VAL A 214 5.50 4.23 -21.25
N GLU A 215 5.89 3.35 -22.17
CA GLU A 215 5.08 2.19 -22.54
C GLU A 215 4.91 1.20 -21.38
N LEU A 216 6.00 0.87 -20.67
CA LEU A 216 5.98 0.01 -19.49
C LEU A 216 5.04 0.55 -18.41
N ARG A 217 5.15 1.85 -18.09
CA ARG A 217 4.27 2.51 -17.12
C ARG A 217 2.81 2.51 -17.56
N CYS A 218 2.51 2.54 -18.87
CA CYS A 218 1.15 2.38 -19.36
C CYS A 218 0.59 0.99 -19.06
N ASP A 219 1.41 -0.06 -19.16
CA ASP A 219 1.01 -1.44 -18.87
C ASP A 219 0.73 -1.64 -17.36
N ILE A 220 1.53 -1.03 -16.48
CA ILE A 220 1.36 -1.12 -15.01
C ILE A 220 0.54 0.02 -14.40
N ALA A 221 -0.02 0.93 -15.20
CA ALA A 221 -0.62 2.18 -14.73
C ALA A 221 -1.75 1.99 -13.70
N GLY A 222 -2.44 0.85 -13.73
CA GLY A 222 -3.46 0.51 -12.74
C GLY A 222 -2.91 0.21 -11.36
N TRP A 223 -1.78 -0.51 -11.29
CA TRP A 223 -1.05 -0.78 -10.06
C TRP A 223 -0.43 0.51 -9.53
N GLU A 224 0.24 1.28 -10.41
CA GLU A 224 0.89 2.53 -10.05
C GLU A 224 -0.13 3.53 -9.46
N ARG A 225 -1.24 3.81 -10.17
CA ARG A 225 -2.28 4.73 -9.67
C ARG A 225 -2.85 4.32 -8.32
N TRP A 226 -3.05 3.02 -8.10
CA TRP A 226 -3.59 2.54 -6.83
C TRP A 226 -2.64 2.85 -5.67
N HIS A 227 -1.33 2.59 -5.83
CA HIS A 227 -0.33 2.89 -4.81
C HIS A 227 -0.19 4.40 -4.59
N TRP A 228 -0.19 5.22 -5.65
CA TRP A 228 -0.19 6.69 -5.50
C TRP A 228 -1.39 7.19 -4.70
N HIS A 229 -2.60 6.67 -4.97
CA HIS A 229 -3.79 7.04 -4.21
C HIS A 229 -3.73 6.57 -2.76
N TYR A 230 -3.17 5.38 -2.51
CA TYR A 230 -3.00 4.85 -1.16
C TYR A 230 -1.98 5.67 -0.36
N ALA A 231 -0.82 5.98 -0.93
CA ALA A 231 0.19 6.83 -0.31
C ALA A 231 -0.36 8.22 0.00
N ALA A 232 -1.06 8.86 -0.95
CA ALA A 232 -1.66 10.18 -0.75
C ALA A 232 -2.71 10.18 0.38
N GLN A 233 -3.45 9.08 0.56
CA GLN A 233 -4.37 8.95 1.69
C GLN A 233 -3.59 8.92 3.02
N GLN A 234 -2.48 8.19 3.08
CA GLN A 234 -1.66 8.09 4.28
C GLN A 234 -0.95 9.42 4.61
N VAL A 235 -0.48 10.17 3.61
CA VAL A 235 -0.02 11.55 3.77
C VAL A 235 -1.11 12.41 4.43
N GLY A 236 -2.34 12.35 3.91
CA GLY A 236 -3.46 13.11 4.47
C GLY A 236 -3.80 12.72 5.91
N SER A 237 -3.71 11.43 6.26
CA SER A 237 -3.85 10.94 7.63
C SER A 237 -2.75 11.48 8.54
N ALA A 238 -1.50 11.44 8.08
CA ALA A 238 -0.33 11.90 8.83
C ALA A 238 -0.41 13.39 9.15
N GLU A 239 -0.67 14.23 8.15
CA GLU A 239 -0.81 15.69 8.31
C GLU A 239 -1.94 16.06 9.25
N ARG A 240 -3.06 15.34 9.14
CA ARG A 240 -4.19 15.51 10.04
C ARG A 240 -3.82 15.18 11.48
N PHE A 241 -3.17 14.04 11.72
CA PHE A 241 -2.79 13.66 13.08
C PHE A 241 -1.79 14.66 13.66
N LEU A 242 -0.86 15.20 12.87
CA LEU A 242 0.04 16.25 13.33
C LEU A 242 -0.70 17.53 13.71
N LEU A 243 -1.72 17.92 12.93
CA LEU A 243 -2.58 19.05 13.27
C LEU A 243 -3.33 18.81 14.59
N MET A 244 -3.87 17.60 14.78
CA MET A 244 -4.54 17.22 16.03
C MET A 244 -3.58 17.22 17.22
N ALA A 245 -2.34 16.77 17.02
CA ALA A 245 -1.29 16.79 18.02
C ALA A 245 -0.98 18.23 18.47
N SER A 246 -0.88 19.14 17.50
CA SER A 246 -0.65 20.56 17.75
C SER A 246 -1.81 21.21 18.51
N PHE A 247 -3.05 20.87 18.17
CA PHE A 247 -4.22 21.33 18.93
C PHE A 247 -4.26 20.76 20.35
N ALA A 248 -3.99 19.47 20.52
CA ALA A 248 -3.98 18.84 21.84
C ALA A 248 -2.87 19.41 22.76
N ALA A 249 -1.76 19.89 22.19
CA ALA A 249 -0.68 20.54 22.94
C ALA A 249 -1.04 21.96 23.41
N THR A 250 -1.97 22.65 22.73
CA THR A 250 -2.27 24.07 22.94
C THR A 250 -3.66 24.35 23.51
N ALA A 251 -4.60 23.41 23.41
CA ALA A 251 -5.99 23.62 23.79
C ALA A 251 -6.28 23.27 25.27
N PRO A 252 -6.95 24.17 26.03
CA PRO A 252 -7.44 23.86 27.36
C PRO A 252 -8.79 23.09 27.37
N ASP A 253 -9.55 23.10 26.26
CA ASP A 253 -10.88 22.44 26.17
C ASP A 253 -10.88 21.24 25.21
N SER A 254 -10.77 20.05 25.79
CA SER A 254 -10.79 18.75 25.08
C SER A 254 -12.10 18.46 24.32
N SER A 255 -13.19 19.18 24.59
CA SER A 255 -14.50 18.92 23.97
C SER A 255 -14.53 19.27 22.47
N ILE A 256 -13.79 20.30 22.06
CA ILE A 256 -13.70 20.73 20.65
C ILE A 256 -12.93 19.69 19.82
N ILE A 257 -11.84 19.15 20.38
CA ILE A 257 -11.03 18.11 19.74
C ILE A 257 -11.87 16.85 19.51
N LYS A 258 -12.58 16.38 20.54
CA LYS A 258 -13.48 15.21 20.44
C LYS A 258 -14.59 15.39 19.40
N LYS A 259 -15.13 16.61 19.27
CA LYS A 259 -16.16 16.90 18.26
C LYS A 259 -15.57 16.84 16.84
N ALA A 260 -14.36 17.34 16.63
CA ALA A 260 -13.67 17.19 15.35
C ALA A 260 -13.36 15.71 15.06
N GLU A 261 -12.86 14.96 16.04
CA GLU A 261 -12.55 13.52 15.91
C GLU A 261 -13.74 12.68 15.45
N SER A 262 -14.88 12.83 16.12
CA SER A 262 -16.11 12.08 15.80
C SER A 262 -16.65 12.40 14.40
N GLN A 263 -16.60 13.67 13.98
CA GLN A 263 -17.00 14.07 12.63
C GLN A 263 -16.10 13.41 11.58
N MET A 264 -14.79 13.35 11.84
CA MET A 264 -13.85 12.78 10.90
C MET A 264 -13.94 11.25 10.83
N ALA A 265 -14.11 10.55 11.97
CA ALA A 265 -14.38 9.12 12.00
C ALA A 265 -15.64 8.77 11.18
N THR A 266 -16.68 9.61 11.26
CA THR A 266 -17.91 9.47 10.46
C THR A 266 -17.63 9.60 8.96
N LEU A 267 -16.81 10.58 8.55
CA LEU A 267 -16.44 10.77 7.14
C LEU A 267 -15.60 9.61 6.61
N GLU A 268 -14.65 9.11 7.40
CA GLU A 268 -13.84 7.93 7.06
C GLU A 268 -14.70 6.69 6.85
N ARG A 269 -15.73 6.49 7.69
CA ARG A 269 -16.67 5.39 7.51
C ARG A 269 -17.45 5.51 6.20
N LYS A 270 -17.95 6.71 5.88
CA LYS A 270 -18.63 6.95 4.59
C LYS A 270 -17.68 6.69 3.41
N ALA A 271 -16.43 7.11 3.51
CA ALA A 271 -15.41 6.85 2.49
C ALA A 271 -15.10 5.34 2.37
N ARG A 272 -14.96 4.62 3.48
CA ARG A 272 -14.76 3.15 3.49
C ARG A 272 -15.95 2.41 2.89
N ALA A 273 -17.17 2.79 3.24
CA ALA A 273 -18.39 2.20 2.68
C ALA A 273 -18.46 2.43 1.16
N ALA A 274 -18.23 3.66 0.71
CA ALA A 274 -18.14 3.97 -0.71
C ALA A 274 -17.06 3.14 -1.41
N ARG A 275 -15.85 3.03 -0.82
CA ARG A 275 -14.76 2.20 -1.35
C ARG A 275 -15.13 0.73 -1.45
N ALA A 276 -15.84 0.18 -0.46
CA ALA A 276 -16.30 -1.21 -0.48
C ALA A 276 -17.34 -1.45 -1.59
N GLU A 277 -18.22 -0.49 -1.86
CA GLU A 277 -19.17 -0.56 -2.98
C GLU A 277 -18.46 -0.56 -4.35
N VAL A 278 -17.37 0.21 -4.50
CA VAL A 278 -16.55 0.19 -5.73
C VAL A 278 -15.45 -0.87 -5.74
N ALA A 279 -15.18 -1.59 -4.65
CA ALA A 279 -14.12 -2.61 -4.57
C ALA A 279 -14.22 -3.74 -5.62
N PRO A 280 -15.42 -4.18 -6.06
CA PRO A 280 -15.54 -5.13 -7.17
C PRO A 280 -15.06 -4.57 -8.51
N TYR A 281 -14.93 -3.25 -8.64
CA TYR A 281 -14.64 -2.52 -9.86
C TYR A 281 -13.20 -1.97 -9.87
N ARG A 282 -12.29 -2.57 -10.64
CA ARG A 282 -11.00 -1.94 -10.97
C ARG A 282 -11.22 -0.89 -12.07
N GLN A 283 -10.97 0.39 -11.77
CA GLN A 283 -11.16 1.50 -12.72
C GLN A 283 -12.60 1.54 -13.31
N GLY A 284 -13.60 1.16 -12.53
CA GLY A 284 -14.99 1.07 -13.01
C GLY A 284 -15.35 -0.23 -13.76
N ARG A 285 -14.47 -1.25 -13.77
CA ARG A 285 -14.72 -2.55 -14.43
C ARG A 285 -14.57 -3.73 -13.48
N GLN A 286 -15.49 -4.70 -13.54
CA GLN A 286 -15.44 -5.90 -12.71
C GLN A 286 -14.16 -6.72 -12.92
N LYS A 287 -13.69 -7.41 -11.87
CA LYS A 287 -12.57 -8.36 -11.95
C LYS A 287 -12.84 -9.41 -13.05
N GLY A 288 -11.94 -9.51 -14.04
CA GLY A 288 -12.09 -10.39 -15.21
C GLY A 288 -12.66 -9.71 -16.47
N ALA A 289 -13.10 -8.46 -16.39
CA ALA A 289 -13.51 -7.69 -17.54
C ALA A 289 -12.31 -7.28 -18.40
N VAL A 290 -12.11 -7.99 -19.51
CA VAL A 290 -11.11 -7.67 -20.53
C VAL A 290 -11.61 -6.58 -21.48
N SER A 291 -10.70 -5.81 -22.08
CA SER A 291 -11.06 -4.78 -23.07
C SER A 291 -11.70 -5.41 -24.32
N ASN A 292 -12.47 -4.63 -25.09
CA ASN A 292 -13.02 -5.09 -26.37
C ASN A 292 -11.90 -5.57 -27.31
N LEU A 293 -10.76 -4.88 -27.34
CA LEU A 293 -9.57 -5.31 -28.08
C LEU A 293 -9.07 -6.68 -27.61
N THR A 294 -8.94 -6.90 -26.30
CA THR A 294 -8.51 -8.20 -25.77
C THR A 294 -9.51 -9.31 -26.11
N ARG A 295 -10.82 -9.04 -26.10
CA ARG A 295 -11.85 -10.01 -26.54
C ARG A 295 -11.74 -10.31 -28.03
N ALA A 296 -11.57 -9.28 -28.85
CA ALA A 296 -11.37 -9.43 -30.28
C ALA A 296 -10.12 -10.26 -30.59
N LEU A 297 -9.00 -9.98 -29.91
CA LEU A 297 -7.76 -10.75 -30.07
C LEU A 297 -7.91 -12.20 -29.60
N LEU A 298 -8.65 -12.48 -28.53
CA LEU A 298 -8.96 -13.85 -28.11
C LEU A 298 -9.70 -14.61 -29.22
N GLU A 299 -10.67 -13.98 -29.86
CA GLU A 299 -11.44 -14.61 -30.94
C GLU A 299 -10.57 -14.84 -32.19
N ILE A 300 -9.73 -13.86 -32.54
CA ILE A 300 -8.74 -14.03 -33.61
C ILE A 300 -7.78 -15.18 -33.32
N VAL A 301 -7.28 -15.28 -32.09
CA VAL A 301 -6.33 -16.31 -31.66
C VAL A 301 -6.97 -17.71 -31.69
N ARG A 302 -8.23 -17.84 -31.27
CA ARG A 302 -9.03 -19.07 -31.43
C ARG A 302 -9.19 -19.45 -32.89
N ALA A 303 -9.54 -18.48 -33.73
CA ALA A 303 -9.76 -18.70 -35.16
C ALA A 303 -8.45 -19.04 -35.90
N ALA A 304 -7.33 -18.44 -35.49
CA ALA A 304 -5.99 -18.73 -36.00
C ALA A 304 -5.39 -20.03 -35.43
N ARG A 305 -5.97 -20.57 -34.34
CA ARG A 305 -5.45 -21.71 -33.56
C ARG A 305 -3.99 -21.52 -33.12
N SER A 306 -3.60 -20.27 -32.88
CA SER A 306 -2.23 -19.91 -32.58
C SER A 306 -2.16 -18.52 -31.99
N LYS A 307 -1.22 -18.34 -31.06
CA LYS A 307 -0.82 -17.03 -30.52
C LYS A 307 0.34 -16.41 -31.31
N GLU A 308 0.94 -17.17 -32.23
CA GLU A 308 2.07 -16.70 -33.02
C GLU A 308 1.67 -15.48 -33.83
N TYR A 309 2.46 -14.41 -33.71
CA TYR A 309 2.15 -13.12 -34.31
C TYR A 309 1.86 -13.24 -35.81
N GLN A 310 2.58 -14.08 -36.55
CA GLN A 310 2.35 -14.23 -37.99
C GLN A 310 1.00 -14.89 -38.30
N ALA A 311 0.57 -15.88 -37.51
CA ALA A 311 -0.71 -16.54 -37.68
C ALA A 311 -1.87 -15.59 -37.32
N VAL A 312 -1.74 -14.89 -36.19
CA VAL A 312 -2.70 -13.87 -35.75
C VAL A 312 -2.79 -12.73 -36.76
N ARG A 313 -1.66 -12.23 -37.26
CA ARG A 313 -1.61 -11.17 -38.28
C ARG A 313 -2.29 -11.60 -39.57
N ALA A 314 -2.05 -12.82 -40.03
CA ALA A 314 -2.73 -13.36 -41.21
C ALA A 314 -4.25 -13.38 -40.99
N LYS A 315 -4.68 -13.77 -39.79
CA LYS A 315 -6.10 -13.84 -39.44
C LYS A 315 -6.76 -12.46 -39.31
N ILE A 316 -6.08 -11.49 -38.70
CA ILE A 316 -6.53 -10.09 -38.66
C ILE A 316 -6.71 -9.55 -40.07
N LYS A 317 -5.78 -9.84 -40.99
CA LYS A 317 -5.89 -9.42 -42.40
C LYS A 317 -7.10 -10.04 -43.11
N GLU A 318 -7.40 -11.29 -42.83
CA GLU A 318 -8.56 -11.99 -43.37
C GLU A 318 -9.87 -11.33 -42.91
N TRP A 319 -9.93 -10.91 -41.65
CA TRP A 319 -11.13 -10.32 -41.02
C TRP A 319 -11.08 -8.79 -40.95
N MET A 320 -10.27 -8.14 -41.79
CA MET A 320 -10.23 -6.68 -41.86
C MET A 320 -11.61 -6.14 -42.26
N GLY A 321 -12.06 -5.10 -41.57
CA GLY A 321 -13.38 -4.51 -41.79
C GLY A 321 -14.55 -5.25 -41.13
N GLU A 322 -14.35 -6.45 -40.60
CA GLU A 322 -15.38 -7.19 -39.85
C GLU A 322 -15.48 -6.70 -38.40
N ASP A 323 -16.68 -6.85 -37.81
CA ASP A 323 -16.91 -6.60 -36.39
C ASP A 323 -16.55 -7.87 -35.60
N VAL A 324 -15.49 -7.76 -34.80
CA VAL A 324 -15.01 -8.81 -33.90
C VAL A 324 -15.10 -8.29 -32.48
N GLU A 325 -16.11 -8.74 -31.72
CA GLU A 325 -16.31 -8.34 -30.31
C GLU A 325 -16.40 -6.81 -30.09
N GLY A 326 -16.96 -6.07 -31.06
CA GLY A 326 -17.09 -4.62 -31.02
C GLY A 326 -15.83 -3.87 -31.45
N ILE A 327 -14.86 -4.57 -32.06
CA ILE A 327 -13.66 -4.00 -32.68
C ILE A 327 -13.67 -4.29 -34.17
N ARG A 328 -13.36 -3.26 -34.96
CA ARG A 328 -13.05 -3.41 -36.38
C ARG A 328 -11.57 -3.14 -36.61
N PHE A 329 -10.84 -4.10 -37.17
CA PHE A 329 -9.45 -3.88 -37.57
C PHE A 329 -9.40 -3.15 -38.91
N ASP A 330 -8.73 -1.99 -38.92
CA ASP A 330 -8.70 -1.09 -40.08
C ASP A 330 -7.43 -1.28 -40.91
N GLY A 331 -6.34 -1.77 -40.30
CA GLY A 331 -5.15 -2.20 -41.03
C GLY A 331 -3.87 -2.13 -40.21
N PHE A 332 -2.75 -2.39 -40.89
CA PHE A 332 -1.42 -2.17 -40.35
C PHE A 332 -0.86 -0.89 -40.98
N GLY A 333 -0.54 0.10 -40.15
CA GLY A 333 0.01 1.37 -40.58
C GLY A 333 1.26 1.17 -41.45
N GLN A 334 1.32 1.87 -42.58
CA GLN A 334 2.36 1.67 -43.59
C GLN A 334 3.74 2.19 -43.17
N TYR A 335 3.80 3.09 -42.17
CA TYR A 335 5.01 3.81 -41.79
C TYR A 335 5.43 3.63 -40.33
N ASP A 336 4.49 3.35 -39.43
CA ASP A 336 4.71 3.24 -37.99
C ASP A 336 4.63 1.80 -37.47
N GLY A 337 4.23 0.85 -38.32
CA GLY A 337 4.09 -0.56 -37.94
C GLY A 337 3.07 -0.77 -36.81
N ARG A 338 2.03 0.06 -36.70
CA ARG A 338 0.98 -0.11 -35.70
C ARG A 338 -0.22 -0.85 -36.31
N LEU A 339 -0.97 -1.56 -35.47
CA LEU A 339 -2.29 -2.09 -35.81
C LEU A 339 -3.34 -1.04 -35.48
N GLU A 340 -4.01 -0.53 -36.50
CA GLU A 340 -5.11 0.42 -36.37
C GLU A 340 -6.44 -0.33 -36.23
N TYR A 341 -7.28 0.13 -35.30
CA TYR A 341 -8.60 -0.45 -35.07
C TYR A 341 -9.59 0.58 -34.57
N THR A 342 -10.88 0.34 -34.86
CA THR A 342 -12.00 1.13 -34.38
C THR A 342 -12.73 0.37 -33.28
N ASP A 343 -12.86 0.96 -32.08
CA ASP A 343 -13.78 0.49 -31.04
C ASP A 343 -15.19 0.97 -31.37
N LEU A 344 -16.00 0.07 -31.94
CA LEU A 344 -17.35 0.36 -32.43
C LEU A 344 -18.31 0.75 -31.31
N THR A 345 -18.06 0.25 -30.09
CA THR A 345 -18.91 0.58 -28.92
C THR A 345 -18.73 2.01 -28.45
N LYS A 346 -17.55 2.59 -28.70
CA LYS A 346 -17.19 3.96 -28.31
C LYS A 346 -17.11 4.90 -29.50
N ASN A 347 -17.26 4.37 -30.72
CA ASN A 347 -17.06 5.07 -31.97
C ASN A 347 -15.73 5.83 -32.02
N ARG A 348 -14.63 5.16 -31.63
CA ARG A 348 -13.29 5.75 -31.51
C ARG A 348 -12.26 4.92 -32.28
N VAL A 349 -11.44 5.60 -33.07
CA VAL A 349 -10.25 5.03 -33.72
C VAL A 349 -9.08 5.04 -32.74
N ASP A 350 -8.32 3.95 -32.71
CA ASP A 350 -7.18 3.75 -31.82
C ASP A 350 -6.09 2.89 -32.52
N SER A 351 -4.91 2.79 -31.93
CA SER A 351 -3.82 1.99 -32.49
C SER A 351 -2.93 1.35 -31.44
N ILE A 352 -2.45 0.15 -31.72
CA ILE A 352 -1.52 -0.60 -30.86
C ILE A 352 -0.22 -0.90 -31.61
N ALA A 353 0.94 -0.67 -30.97
CA ALA A 353 2.23 -1.05 -31.55
C ALA A 353 2.35 -2.57 -31.69
N ILE A 354 3.08 -3.03 -32.71
CA ILE A 354 3.28 -4.47 -32.95
C ILE A 354 3.93 -5.16 -31.75
N ASP A 355 4.89 -4.53 -31.07
CA ASP A 355 5.57 -5.17 -29.96
C ASP A 355 4.68 -5.28 -28.72
N THR A 356 3.84 -4.27 -28.45
CA THR A 356 2.74 -4.37 -27.47
C THR A 356 1.74 -5.47 -27.85
N LEU A 357 1.40 -5.59 -29.14
CA LEU A 357 0.50 -6.64 -29.62
C LEU A 357 1.11 -8.02 -29.40
N LYS A 358 2.38 -8.25 -29.76
CA LYS A 358 3.10 -9.50 -29.50
C LYS A 358 3.09 -9.86 -28.01
N ARG A 359 3.36 -8.89 -27.13
CA ARG A 359 3.27 -9.06 -25.67
C ARG A 359 1.87 -9.53 -25.26
N LYS A 360 0.84 -8.76 -25.66
CA LYS A 360 -0.56 -9.12 -25.36
C LYS A 360 -0.93 -10.52 -25.81
N LEU A 361 -0.46 -10.96 -26.98
CA LEU A 361 -0.74 -12.32 -27.50
C LEU A 361 -0.11 -13.42 -26.65
N ARG A 362 1.08 -13.18 -26.07
CA ARG A 362 1.72 -14.14 -25.14
C ARG A 362 0.90 -14.32 -23.86
N ASP A 363 0.30 -13.24 -23.37
CA ASP A 363 -0.45 -13.21 -22.11
C ASP A 363 -1.88 -13.75 -22.24
N LEU A 364 -2.36 -14.04 -23.45
CA LEU A 364 -3.67 -14.67 -23.65
C LEU A 364 -3.64 -16.14 -23.17
N PRO A 365 -4.79 -16.75 -22.83
CA PRO A 365 -4.88 -18.19 -22.53
C PRO A 365 -4.44 -19.05 -23.72
N ASP A 366 -3.85 -20.21 -23.47
CA ASP A 366 -3.51 -21.20 -24.52
C ASP A 366 -4.76 -21.63 -25.30
N VAL A 367 -4.54 -21.95 -26.58
CA VAL A 367 -5.59 -22.26 -27.58
C VAL A 367 -5.66 -23.75 -27.85
#